data_AF-H1LF39-F1
#
_entry.id   AF-H1LF39-F1
#
_cell.length_a   1.000
_cell.length_b   1.000
_cell.length_c   1.000
_cell.angle_alpha   90.00
_cell.angle_beta   90.00
_cell.angle_gamma   90.00
#
_symmetry.space_group_name_H-M   'P 1'
#
loop_
_entity.id
_entity.type
_entity.pdbx_description
1 polymer ?
#
loop_
_entity_poly.entity_id
_entity_poly.type
_entity_poly.pdbx_seq_one_letter_code
_entity_poly.pdbx_strand_id
1 'polypeptide(L)' 'MADQSEAPKKVTKIPRSVQGNCPKCHRPMQISYGLNRCPSCGFIFKSNFKVQ' A
#
# COMPACT_ATOMS: atom_id res chain seq x y z
N MET A 1 38.73 20.13 4.64
CA MET A 1 38.49 18.91 5.45
C MET A 1 37.14 18.33 5.01
N ALA A 2 37.13 17.03 4.68
CA ALA A 2 36.04 16.05 4.41
C ALA A 2 34.58 16.55 4.48
N ASP A 3 33.72 16.48 3.45
CA ASP A 3 33.15 15.33 2.70
C ASP A 3 32.73 14.12 3.56
N GLN A 4 31.42 14.06 3.87
CA GLN A 4 30.63 13.00 4.50
C GLN A 4 29.24 13.60 4.85
N SER A 5 28.05 13.07 4.62
CA SER A 5 27.60 11.77 4.11
C SER A 5 26.11 11.89 3.76
N GLU A 6 25.75 11.42 2.57
CA GLU A 6 24.57 10.60 2.25
C GLU A 6 23.34 10.72 3.19
N ALA A 7 22.45 11.68 2.92
CA ALA A 7 21.06 11.54 3.37
C ALA A 7 20.34 10.54 2.45
N PRO A 8 19.71 9.48 2.99
CA PRO A 8 19.11 8.43 2.17
C PRO A 8 18.02 9.03 1.30
N LYS A 9 18.10 8.74 -0.01
CA LYS A 9 17.08 9.07 -1.01
C LYS A 9 15.73 8.69 -0.42
N LYS A 10 14.95 9.68 0.03
CA LYS A 10 13.57 9.47 0.45
C LYS A 10 12.86 9.00 -0.81
N VAL A 11 12.79 7.68 -0.99
CA VAL A 11 11.97 7.06 -2.03
C VAL A 11 10.58 7.58 -1.72
N THR A 12 10.13 8.55 -2.50
CA THR A 12 8.76 9.03 -2.53
C THR A 12 7.93 7.83 -2.93
N LYS A 13 7.61 6.96 -1.95
CA LYS A 13 6.66 5.87 -2.09
C LYS A 13 5.34 6.58 -2.30
N ILE A 14 5.05 6.94 -3.55
CA ILE A 14 3.69 7.25 -3.98
C ILE A 14 2.93 5.98 -3.64
N PRO A 15 2.14 5.97 -2.55
CA PRO A 15 1.45 4.76 -2.21
C PRO A 15 0.35 4.66 -3.26
N ARG A 16 0.54 3.82 -4.28
CA ARG A 16 -0.54 3.37 -5.17
C ARG A 16 -1.49 2.43 -4.41
N SER A 17 -1.76 2.75 -3.15
CA SER A 17 -2.75 2.11 -2.32
C SER A 17 -3.93 3.06 -2.27
N VAL A 18 -5.07 2.60 -2.75
CA VAL A 18 -6.33 3.34 -2.64
C VAL A 18 -7.02 2.96 -1.34
N GLN A 19 -7.76 3.89 -0.77
CA GLN A 19 -8.69 3.54 0.31
C GLN A 19 -9.84 2.74 -0.29
N GLY A 20 -10.10 1.56 0.27
CA GLY A 20 -11.22 0.72 -0.12
C GLY A 20 -11.63 -0.19 1.03
N ASN A 21 -12.61 -1.05 0.77
CA ASN A 21 -13.14 -1.94 1.79
C ASN A 21 -12.69 -3.39 1.55
N CYS A 22 -12.42 -4.13 2.62
CA CYS A 22 -12.16 -5.56 2.50
C CYS A 22 -13.42 -6.28 1.98
N PRO A 23 -13.32 -7.16 0.96
CA PRO A 23 -14.48 -7.87 0.41
C PRO A 23 -15.10 -8.89 1.38
N LYS A 24 -14.44 -9.22 2.49
CA LYS A 24 -14.93 -10.21 3.46
C LYS A 24 -15.61 -9.58 4.68
N CYS A 25 -15.04 -8.52 5.23
CA CYS A 25 -15.54 -7.87 6.46
C CYS A 25 -16.01 -6.43 6.24
N HIS A 26 -15.91 -5.93 5.01
CA HIS A 26 -16.26 -4.55 4.61
C HIS A 26 -15.57 -3.45 5.42
N ARG A 27 -14.50 -3.78 6.15
CA ARG A 27 -13.73 -2.80 6.91
C ARG A 27 -12.89 -1.94 5.97
N PRO A 28 -12.77 -0.63 6.27
CA PRO A 28 -11.92 0.26 5.50
C PRO A 28 -10.44 -0.12 5.70
N MET A 29 -9.71 -0.20 4.59
CA MET A 29 -8.28 -0.52 4.56
C MET A 29 -7.63 0.17 3.36
N GLN A 30 -6.32 0.40 3.43
CA GLN A 30 -5.52 0.71 2.26
C GLN A 30 -5.30 -0.55 1.42
N ILE A 31 -5.76 -0.51 0.18
CA ILE A 31 -5.64 -1.62 -0.76
C ILE A 31 -4.64 -1.22 -1.83
N SER A 32 -3.50 -1.90 -1.84
CA SER A 32 -2.43 -1.76 -2.83
C SER A 32 -2.78 -2.47 -4.14
N TYR A 33 -2.12 -2.08 -5.23
CA TYR A 33 -2.19 -2.86 -6.47
C TYR A 33 -1.58 -4.25 -6.27
N GLY A 34 -2.26 -5.32 -6.72
CA GLY A 34 -1.78 -6.68 -6.53
C GLY A 34 -2.39 -7.37 -5.32
N LEU A 35 -1.59 -8.04 -4.48
CA LEU A 35 -2.08 -8.86 -3.37
C LEU A 35 -2.24 -8.04 -2.08
N ASN A 36 -3.41 -8.10 -1.45
CA ASN A 36 -3.74 -7.39 -0.22
C ASN A 36 -4.18 -8.35 0.85
N ARG A 37 -3.78 -8.07 2.09
CA ARG A 37 -4.20 -8.83 3.26
C ARG A 37 -4.92 -7.90 4.22
N CYS A 38 -6.18 -8.19 4.52
CA CYS A 38 -6.95 -7.41 5.45
C CYS A 38 -6.39 -7.52 6.88
N PRO A 39 -6.09 -6.41 7.59
CA PRO A 39 -5.61 -6.45 8.96
C PRO A 39 -6.71 -6.82 9.96
N SER A 40 -7.98 -6.64 9.59
CA SER A 40 -9.11 -6.92 10.49
C SER A 40 -9.54 -8.38 10.49
N CYS A 41 -9.55 -9.04 9.34
CA CYS A 41 -10.03 -10.43 9.22
C CYS A 41 -9.00 -11.41 8.64
N GLY A 42 -7.81 -10.93 8.26
CA GLY A 42 -6.75 -11.75 7.68
C GLY A 42 -6.99 -12.22 6.24
N PHE A 43 -8.11 -11.85 5.62
CA PHE A 43 -8.46 -12.27 4.26
C PHE A 43 -7.48 -11.71 3.23
N ILE A 44 -6.96 -12.58 2.37
CA ILE A 44 -6.02 -12.23 1.31
C ILE A 44 -6.77 -12.17 -0.02
N PHE A 45 -6.69 -11.05 -0.73
CA PHE A 45 -7.37 -10.84 -2.00
C PHE A 45 -6.50 -10.06 -2.98
N LYS A 46 -6.68 -10.30 -4.29
CA LYS A 46 -5.95 -9.59 -5.34
C LYS A 46 -6.80 -8.43 -5.86
N SER A 47 -6.26 -7.23 -5.84
CA SER A 47 -6.93 -6.00 -6.26
C SER A 47 -6.38 -5.54 -7.60
N ASN A 48 -7.24 -5.60 -8.62
CA ASN A 48 -6.99 -5.02 -9.93
C ASN A 48 -7.77 -3.71 -10.02
N PHE A 49 -7.25 -2.63 -9.45
CA PHE A 49 -7.88 -1.32 -9.58
C PHE A 49 -7.79 -0.86 -11.04
N LYS A 50 -8.82 -1.12 -11.85
CA LYS A 50 -8.96 -0.41 -13.12
C LYS A 50 -9.22 1.05 -12.79
N VAL A 51 -8.17 1.87 -12.85
CA VAL A 51 -8.31 3.33 -12.90
C VAL A 51 -8.95 3.62 -14.25
N GLN A 52 -10.25 3.92 -14.25
CA GLN A 52 -10.97 4.43 -15.42
C GLN A 52 -10.76 5.94 -15.51
#